data_AF-A0A6L9XSH9-F1
#
_entry.id   AF-A0A6L9XSH9-F1
#
_cell.length_a   1.000
_cell.length_b   1.000
_cell.length_c   1.000
_cell.angle_alpha   90.00
_cell.angle_beta   90.00
_cell.angle_gamma   90.00
#
_symmetry.space_group_name_H-M   'P 1'
#
loop_
_entity.id
_entity.type
_entity.pdbx_description
1 polymer ?
#
loop_
_entity_poly.entity_id
_entity_poly.type
_entity_poly.pdbx_seq_one_letter_code
_entity_poly.pdbx_strand_id
1 'polypeptide(L)'
;MSDDALRATRMTLDELLLSESDLIGGDRIARRFAELRANVAAISDDEPWLKSWLEQELTKGGAMFVTAKADRGRNGSLDAPASDSNSRAAIIRRFNAWSREVVAHIDAYRRSDRTESVIRAWGVDSTLSAHSA
;
A
#
# COMPACT_ATOMS: atom_id res chain seq x y z
N MET A 1 19.15 -8.32 10.59
CA MET A 1 18.00 -7.53 11.08
C MET A 1 17.08 -7.06 9.96
N SER A 2 17.60 -6.55 8.82
CA SER A 2 16.77 -6.10 7.68
C SER A 2 15.76 -7.14 7.18
N ASP A 3 16.15 -8.42 7.09
CA ASP A 3 15.31 -9.46 6.49
C ASP A 3 14.08 -9.83 7.32
N ASP A 4 14.18 -9.79 8.64
CA ASP A 4 13.04 -10.09 9.52
C ASP A 4 12.05 -8.91 9.50
N ALA A 5 12.55 -7.67 9.48
CA ALA A 5 11.74 -6.47 9.33
C ALA A 5 11.02 -6.42 7.97
N LEU A 6 11.72 -6.79 6.89
CA LEU A 6 11.15 -6.87 5.55
C LEU A 6 10.13 -8.03 5.43
N ARG A 7 10.40 -9.18 6.08
CA ARG A 7 9.44 -10.30 6.16
C ARG A 7 8.18 -9.90 6.92
N ALA A 8 8.33 -9.20 8.05
CA ALA A 8 7.19 -8.69 8.83
C ALA A 8 6.37 -7.69 8.01
N THR A 9 7.02 -6.74 7.34
CA THR A 9 6.37 -5.80 6.41
C THR A 9 5.55 -6.52 5.35
N ARG A 10 6.15 -7.53 4.67
CA ARG A 10 5.47 -8.35 3.67
C ARG A 10 4.24 -9.06 4.24
N MET A 11 4.38 -9.74 5.38
CA MET A 11 3.27 -10.47 6.01
C MET A 11 2.12 -9.54 6.38
N THR A 12 2.43 -8.38 6.97
CA THR A 12 1.41 -7.39 7.32
C THR A 12 0.68 -6.85 6.08
N LEU A 13 1.39 -6.60 4.97
CA LEU A 13 0.77 -6.17 3.70
C LEU A 13 -0.08 -7.26 3.05
N ASP A 14 0.36 -8.52 3.07
CA ASP A 14 -0.39 -9.65 2.50
C ASP A 14 -1.76 -9.82 3.18
N GLU A 15 -1.82 -9.58 4.50
CA GLU A 15 -3.07 -9.56 5.28
C GLU A 15 -3.84 -8.23 5.18
N LEU A 16 -3.24 -7.19 4.58
CA LEU A 16 -3.82 -5.85 4.48
C LEU A 16 -4.76 -5.75 3.29
N LEU A 17 -5.97 -6.26 3.48
CA LEU A 17 -7.09 -6.04 2.56
C LEU A 17 -8.08 -5.07 3.18
N LEU A 18 -8.49 -4.08 2.42
CA LEU A 18 -9.56 -3.15 2.77
C LEU A 18 -10.91 -3.72 2.32
N SER A 19 -11.91 -3.58 3.19
CA SER A 19 -13.31 -3.91 2.95
C SER A 19 -14.22 -2.77 3.41
N GLU A 20 -15.48 -2.78 2.98
CA GLU A 20 -16.48 -1.80 3.44
C GLU A 20 -16.65 -1.83 4.97
N SER A 21 -16.56 -3.00 5.61
CA SER A 21 -16.65 -3.10 7.07
C SER A 21 -15.51 -2.40 7.80
N ASP A 22 -14.33 -2.29 7.20
CA ASP A 22 -13.19 -1.57 7.80
C ASP A 22 -13.41 -0.05 7.81
N LEU A 23 -14.36 0.44 7.02
CA LEU A 23 -14.73 1.85 6.98
C LEU A 23 -15.74 2.21 8.08
N ILE A 24 -16.35 1.22 8.72
CA ILE A 24 -17.36 1.37 9.77
C ILE A 24 -16.70 1.18 11.14
N GLY A 25 -16.27 2.28 11.77
CA GLY A 25 -15.97 2.31 13.20
C GLY A 25 -14.81 1.43 13.70
N GLY A 26 -13.90 0.99 12.83
CA GLY A 26 -12.76 0.17 13.20
C GLY A 26 -11.40 0.83 12.95
N ASP A 27 -10.43 0.55 13.82
CA ASP A 27 -9.04 1.01 13.70
C ASP A 27 -8.11 -0.10 13.21
N ARG A 28 -8.64 -1.19 12.64
CA ARG A 28 -7.82 -2.33 12.16
C ARG A 28 -6.78 -1.87 11.14
N ILE A 29 -7.23 -1.18 10.09
CA ILE A 29 -6.35 -0.69 9.03
C ILE A 29 -5.35 0.33 9.59
N ALA A 30 -5.79 1.26 10.44
CA ALA A 30 -4.90 2.23 11.07
C ALA A 30 -3.81 1.57 11.92
N ARG A 31 -4.15 0.52 12.69
CA ARG A 31 -3.19 -0.28 13.47
C ARG A 31 -2.21 -1.01 12.57
N ARG A 32 -2.67 -1.64 11.49
CA ARG A 32 -1.76 -2.28 10.51
C ARG A 32 -0.80 -1.27 9.87
N PHE A 33 -1.24 -0.05 9.57
CA PHE A 33 -0.33 1.01 9.11
C PHE A 33 0.69 1.44 10.17
N ALA A 34 0.34 1.42 11.46
CA ALA A 34 1.29 1.68 12.54
C ALA A 34 2.34 0.55 12.64
N GLU A 35 1.90 -0.71 12.55
CA GLU A 35 2.79 -1.89 12.49
C GLU A 35 3.74 -1.81 11.29
N LEU A 36 3.22 -1.48 10.11
CA LEU A 36 4.03 -1.31 8.89
C LEU A 36 5.10 -0.23 9.06
N ARG A 37 4.76 0.92 9.65
CA ARG A 37 5.75 1.98 9.91
C ARG A 37 6.83 1.52 10.88
N ALA A 38 6.47 0.77 11.93
CA ALA A 38 7.44 0.21 12.86
C ALA A 38 8.38 -0.80 12.18
N ASN A 39 7.82 -1.68 11.34
CA ASN A 39 8.61 -2.66 10.59
C ASN A 39 9.55 -1.97 9.59
N VAL A 40 9.08 -0.96 8.85
CA VAL A 40 9.90 -0.19 7.90
C VAL A 40 11.00 0.59 8.62
N ALA A 41 10.72 1.16 9.80
CA ALA A 41 11.73 1.84 10.60
C ALA A 41 12.89 0.91 11.03
N ALA A 42 12.61 -0.39 11.19
CA ALA A 42 13.58 -1.41 11.58
C ALA A 42 14.38 -2.02 10.41
N ILE A 43 14.10 -1.64 9.16
CA ILE A 43 14.92 -1.99 7.99
C ILE A 43 16.30 -1.35 8.13
N SER A 44 17.35 -2.05 7.66
CA SER A 44 18.74 -1.56 7.78
C SER A 44 18.91 -0.22 7.09
N ASP A 45 19.66 0.69 7.73
CA ASP A 45 20.02 1.98 7.13
C ASP A 45 21.03 1.83 5.97
N ASP A 46 21.56 0.63 5.74
CA ASP A 46 22.34 0.27 4.53
C ASP A 46 21.48 0.13 3.27
N GLU A 47 20.16 0.01 3.41
CA GLU A 47 19.18 -0.07 2.31
C GLU A 47 18.24 1.16 2.31
N PRO A 48 18.76 2.41 2.30
CA PRO A 48 17.95 3.61 2.47
C PRO A 48 16.97 3.83 1.31
N TRP A 49 17.29 3.33 0.11
CA TRP A 49 16.41 3.36 -1.06
C TRP A 49 15.14 2.51 -0.85
N LEU A 50 15.27 1.34 -0.23
CA LEU A 50 14.15 0.45 0.06
C LEU A 50 13.25 1.07 1.12
N LYS A 51 13.85 1.61 2.19
CA LYS A 51 13.13 2.29 3.27
C LYS A 51 12.33 3.47 2.74
N SER A 52 12.96 4.35 1.96
CA SER A 52 12.28 5.50 1.34
C SER A 52 11.15 5.08 0.39
N TRP A 53 11.37 4.05 -0.43
CA TRP A 53 10.32 3.55 -1.33
C TRP A 53 9.13 2.98 -0.53
N LEU A 54 9.38 2.17 0.50
CA LEU A 54 8.32 1.65 1.36
C LEU A 54 7.55 2.77 2.07
N GLU A 55 8.21 3.81 2.57
CA GLU A 55 7.54 4.97 3.17
C GLU A 55 6.62 5.70 2.20
N GLN A 56 7.04 5.85 0.94
CA GLN A 56 6.20 6.42 -0.13
C GLN A 56 4.99 5.53 -0.40
N GLU A 57 5.19 4.21 -0.50
CA GLU A 57 4.09 3.25 -0.68
C GLU A 57 3.10 3.29 0.49
N LEU A 58 3.58 3.32 1.75
CA LEU A 58 2.71 3.46 2.92
C LEU A 58 1.93 4.77 2.90
N THR A 59 2.50 5.85 2.36
CA THR A 59 1.80 7.12 2.18
C THR A 59 0.68 7.01 1.14
N LYS A 60 0.94 6.36 -0.01
CA LYS A 60 -0.08 6.09 -1.04
C LYS A 60 -1.23 5.25 -0.50
N GLY A 61 -0.92 4.13 0.17
CA GLY A 61 -1.90 3.26 0.80
C GLY A 61 -2.74 3.98 1.86
N GLY A 62 -2.08 4.76 2.71
CA GLY A 62 -2.75 5.55 3.74
C GLY A 62 -3.70 6.59 3.16
N ALA A 63 -3.30 7.28 2.08
CA ALA A 63 -4.14 8.24 1.39
C ALA A 63 -5.41 7.58 0.84
N MET A 64 -5.28 6.43 0.16
CA MET A 64 -6.44 5.67 -0.35
C MET A 64 -7.41 5.29 0.77
N PHE A 65 -6.90 4.81 1.92
CA PHE A 65 -7.76 4.48 3.06
C PHE A 65 -8.50 5.71 3.61
N VAL A 66 -7.81 6.84 3.79
CA VAL A 66 -8.43 8.09 4.26
C VAL A 66 -9.49 8.57 3.28
N THR A 67 -9.23 8.52 1.97
CA THR A 67 -10.22 8.89 0.95
C THR A 67 -11.45 7.99 1.00
N ALA A 68 -11.29 6.67 1.10
CA ALA A 68 -12.41 5.74 1.22
C ALA A 68 -13.25 5.99 2.48
N LYS A 69 -12.58 6.25 3.62
CA LYS A 69 -13.25 6.54 4.89
C LYS A 69 -13.99 7.88 4.87
N ALA A 70 -13.39 8.91 4.25
CA ALA A 70 -14.01 10.22 4.10
C ALA A 70 -15.23 10.19 3.16
N ASP A 71 -15.15 9.43 2.06
CA ASP A 71 -16.31 9.21 1.18
C ASP A 71 -17.47 8.56 1.93
N ARG A 72 -17.20 7.48 2.67
CA ARG A 72 -18.20 6.81 3.51
C ARG A 72 -18.83 7.76 4.52
N GLY A 73 -18.03 8.60 5.18
CA GLY A 73 -18.51 9.59 6.14
C GLY A 73 -19.46 10.62 5.52
N ARG A 74 -19.23 11.01 4.25
CA ARG A 74 -20.08 11.97 3.54
C ARG A 74 -21.35 11.35 2.96
N ASN A 75 -21.24 10.14 2.42
CA ASN A 75 -22.30 9.51 1.62
C ASN A 75 -23.05 8.38 2.34
N GLY A 76 -22.66 8.06 3.58
CA GLY A 76 -23.30 6.99 4.36
C GLY A 76 -23.25 5.66 3.62
N SER A 77 -24.41 5.01 3.45
CA SER A 77 -24.52 3.74 2.71
C SER A 77 -24.44 3.88 1.19
N LEU A 78 -24.60 5.10 0.66
CA LEU A 78 -24.59 5.35 -0.77
C LEU A 78 -23.14 5.35 -1.26
N ASP A 79 -22.89 4.66 -2.36
CA ASP A 79 -21.64 4.78 -3.10
C ASP A 79 -21.90 5.57 -4.38
N ALA A 80 -20.87 6.27 -4.86
CA ALA A 80 -20.91 6.84 -6.19
C ALA A 80 -21.08 5.71 -7.24
N PRO A 81 -21.61 6.02 -8.44
CA PRO A 81 -21.74 5.02 -9.50
C PRO A 81 -20.42 4.27 -9.73
N ALA A 82 -20.50 2.98 -10.07
CA ALA A 82 -19.31 2.14 -10.26
C ALA A 82 -18.34 2.63 -11.36
N SER A 83 -18.82 3.49 -12.26
CA SER A 83 -18.02 4.17 -13.29
C SER A 83 -17.19 5.34 -12.77
N ASP A 84 -17.49 5.85 -11.56
CA ASP A 84 -16.68 6.87 -10.92
C ASP A 84 -15.40 6.21 -10.37
N SER A 85 -14.25 6.66 -10.87
CA SER A 85 -12.95 6.20 -10.39
C SER A 85 -12.76 6.49 -8.90
N ASN A 86 -13.43 7.51 -8.37
CA ASN A 86 -13.44 7.89 -6.96
C ASN A 86 -14.58 7.24 -6.15
N SER A 87 -15.37 6.34 -6.74
CA SER A 87 -16.27 5.50 -5.96
C SER A 87 -15.50 4.73 -4.90
N ARG A 88 -16.13 4.52 -3.75
CA ARG A 88 -15.53 3.81 -2.62
C ARG A 88 -15.16 2.40 -3.01
N ALA A 89 -16.01 1.71 -3.78
CA ALA A 89 -15.69 0.41 -4.35
C ALA A 89 -14.42 0.45 -5.23
N ALA A 90 -14.24 1.48 -6.08
CA ALA A 90 -13.04 1.61 -6.89
C ALA A 90 -11.79 1.92 -6.05
N ILE A 91 -11.90 2.74 -4.99
CA ILE A 91 -10.80 3.01 -4.07
C ILE A 91 -10.40 1.73 -3.31
N ILE A 92 -11.36 0.96 -2.80
CA ILE A 92 -11.11 -0.32 -2.14
C ILE A 92 -10.38 -1.30 -3.07
N ARG A 93 -10.83 -1.43 -4.33
CA ARG A 93 -10.15 -2.27 -5.31
C ARG A 93 -8.70 -1.82 -5.56
N ARG A 94 -8.47 -0.51 -5.73
CA ARG A 94 -7.14 0.06 -5.93
C ARG A 94 -6.23 -0.17 -4.73
N PHE A 95 -6.74 0.02 -3.51
CA PHE A 95 -6.01 -0.28 -2.28
C PHE A 95 -5.58 -1.76 -2.23
N ASN A 96 -6.50 -2.69 -2.52
CA ASN A 96 -6.20 -4.12 -2.48
C ASN A 96 -5.23 -4.55 -3.59
N ALA A 97 -5.30 -3.91 -4.77
CA ALA A 97 -4.33 -4.11 -5.83
C ALA A 97 -2.94 -3.60 -5.42
N TRP A 98 -2.88 -2.38 -4.89
CA TRP A 98 -1.66 -1.78 -4.36
C TRP A 98 -0.97 -2.67 -3.31
N SER A 99 -1.71 -3.18 -2.31
CA SER A 99 -1.10 -4.01 -1.27
C SER A 99 -0.41 -5.26 -1.86
N ARG A 100 -1.08 -5.92 -2.82
CA ARG A 100 -0.54 -7.09 -3.52
C ARG A 100 0.67 -6.75 -4.39
N GLU A 101 0.65 -5.60 -5.05
CA GLU A 101 1.77 -5.12 -5.86
C GLU A 101 3.01 -4.85 -5.00
N VAL A 102 2.84 -4.19 -3.85
CA VAL A 102 3.94 -3.96 -2.90
C VAL A 102 4.50 -5.28 -2.37
N VAL A 103 3.65 -6.27 -2.05
CA VAL A 103 4.09 -7.62 -1.67
C VAL A 103 4.91 -8.27 -2.78
N ALA A 104 4.46 -8.18 -4.04
CA ALA A 104 5.17 -8.73 -5.19
C ALA A 104 6.55 -8.08 -5.38
N HIS A 105 6.65 -6.76 -5.22
CA HIS A 105 7.91 -6.02 -5.26
C HIS A 105 8.84 -6.43 -4.12
N ILE A 106 8.35 -6.57 -2.88
CA ILE A 106 9.15 -7.08 -1.76
C ILE A 106 9.68 -8.49 -2.06
N ASP A 107 8.84 -9.38 -2.59
CA ASP A 107 9.27 -10.74 -2.93
C ASP A 107 10.24 -10.78 -4.11
N ALA A 108 10.12 -9.87 -5.07
CA ALA A 108 11.10 -9.71 -6.15
C ALA A 108 12.44 -9.19 -5.62
N TYR A 109 12.42 -8.19 -4.75
CA TYR A 109 13.62 -7.62 -4.13
C TYR A 109 14.38 -8.64 -3.27
N ARG A 110 13.66 -9.46 -2.49
CA ARG A 110 14.28 -10.53 -1.70
C ARG A 110 14.98 -11.59 -2.55
N ARG A 111 14.62 -11.71 -3.83
CA ARG A 111 15.20 -12.65 -4.80
C ARG A 111 16.23 -12.01 -5.73
N SER A 112 16.47 -10.70 -5.62
CA SER A 112 17.41 -9.97 -6.46
C SER A 112 18.72 -9.69 -5.73
N ASP A 113 19.60 -8.93 -6.40
CA ASP A 113 20.86 -8.43 -5.83
C ASP A 113 20.66 -7.33 -4.76
N ARG A 114 19.40 -6.93 -4.48
CA ARG A 114 19.02 -5.95 -3.45
C ARG A 114 19.71 -4.59 -3.57
N THR A 115 19.83 -4.13 -4.80
CA THR A 115 20.43 -2.84 -5.12
C THR A 115 19.37 -1.76 -5.31
N GLU A 116 19.80 -0.49 -5.26
CA GLU A 116 18.93 0.64 -5.56
C GLU A 116 18.32 0.56 -6.97
N SER A 117 19.06 0.04 -7.95
CA SER A 117 18.57 -0.07 -9.34
C SER A 117 17.33 -0.97 -9.46
N VAL A 118 17.21 -1.99 -8.60
CA VAL A 118 16.02 -2.84 -8.53
C VAL A 118 14.79 -2.03 -8.13
N ILE A 119 14.91 -1.18 -7.11
CA ILE A 119 13.80 -0.31 -6.67
C ILE A 119 13.45 0.73 -7.74
N ARG A 120 14.46 1.37 -8.35
CA ARG A 120 14.23 2.41 -9.36
C ARG A 120 13.46 1.91 -10.58
N ALA A 121 13.63 0.63 -10.95
CA ALA A 121 12.89 0.04 -12.06
C ALA A 121 11.37 0.05 -11.84
N TRP A 122 10.90 -0.04 -10.59
CA TRP A 122 9.47 -0.05 -10.27
C TRP A 122 8.80 1.32 -10.43
N GLY A 123 9.57 2.41 -10.28
CA GLY A 123 9.09 3.78 -10.47
C GLY A 123 8.83 4.16 -11.93
N VAL A 124 9.34 3.38 -12.89
CA VAL A 124 9.19 3.63 -14.33
C VAL A 124 7.82 3.14 -14.85
N ASP A 125 7.25 2.11 -14.23
CA ASP A 125 5.98 1.50 -14.67
C ASP A 125 4.73 2.30 -14.27
N SER A 126 4.78 3.08 -13.18
CA SER A 126 3.62 3.84 -12.71
C SER A 126 3.20 4.99 -13.65
N THR A 127 4.08 5.42 -14.55
CA THR A 127 3.80 6.50 -15.53
C THR A 127 3.18 6.00 -16.83
N LEU A 128 3.31 4.72 -17.16
CA LEU A 128 2.82 4.16 -18.43
C LEU A 128 1.36 3.69 -18.37
N SER A 129 0.80 3.50 -17.17
CA SER A 129 -0.64 3.17 -17.03
C SER A 129 -1.57 4.40 -17.05
N ALA A 130 -1.03 5.62 -17.13
CA ALA A 130 -1.84 6.86 -17.19
C ALA A 130 -2.17 7.33 -18.62
N HIS A 131 -1.70 6.63 -19.67
CA HIS A 131 -1.86 7.03 -21.07
C HIS A 131 -2.38 5.92 -21.99
N SER A 132 -3.13 4.94 -21.48
CA SER A 132 -3.77 3.94 -22.34
C SER A 132 -5.11 3.48 -21.77
N ALA A 133 -6.16 4.27 -22.03
CA ALA A 133 -7.52 3.89 -22.46
C ALA A 133 -8.55 4.96 -22.08
#